data_AF-A0AAE4JEU4-F1
#
_entry.id   AF-A0AAE4JEU4-F1
#
_cell.length_a   1.000
_cell.length_b   1.000
_cell.length_c   1.000
_cell.angle_alpha   90.00
_cell.angle_beta   90.00
_cell.angle_gamma   90.00
#
_symmetry.space_group_name_H-M   'P 1'
#
loop_
_entity.id
_entity.type
_entity.pdbx_description
1 polymer ?
#
loop_
_entity_poly.entity_id
_entity_poly.type
_entity_poly.pdbx_seq_one_letter_code
_entity_poly.pdbx_strand_id
1 'polypeptide(L)' 'MHRESDRHSPREDDAMKAELQGTLQGNGPTRAEQWRDPELPADDEPEVPPLGGGA' A
#
# COMPACT_ATOMS: atom_id res chain seq x y z
N MET A 1 -14.29 7.52 -32.86
CA MET A 1 -13.69 6.79 -31.72
C MET A 1 -14.55 7.07 -30.51
N HIS A 2 -15.21 6.05 -29.95
CA HIS A 2 -15.92 6.21 -28.67
C HIS A 2 -14.89 6.10 -27.54
N ARG A 3 -14.86 7.07 -26.62
CA ARG A 3 -14.09 6.90 -25.38
C ARG A 3 -14.97 6.21 -24.38
N GLU A 4 -14.42 5.23 -23.67
CA GLU A 4 -15.10 4.55 -22.56
C GLU A 4 -15.50 5.51 -21.42
N SER A 5 -14.91 6.71 -21.37
CA SER A 5 -15.31 7.80 -20.48
C SER A 5 -16.69 8.40 -20.79
N ASP A 6 -17.28 8.13 -21.95
CA ASP A 6 -18.62 8.64 -22.30
C ASP A 6 -19.75 7.74 -21.76
N ARG A 7 -19.40 6.63 -21.08
CA ARG A 7 -20.35 5.60 -20.62
C ARG A 7 -21.12 6.03 -19.37
N HIS A 8 -20.53 6.88 -18.55
CA HIS A 8 -21.03 7.23 -17.22
C HIS A 8 -21.08 8.74 -17.05
N SER A 9 -22.00 9.22 -16.22
CA SER A 9 -22.06 10.63 -15.85
C SER A 9 -20.93 10.97 -14.87
N PRO A 10 -20.46 12.23 -14.80
CA PRO A 10 -19.39 12.62 -13.87
C PRO A 10 -19.68 12.23 -12.41
N ARG A 11 -20.96 12.25 -12.01
CA ARG A 11 -21.39 11.88 -10.66
C ARG A 11 -21.24 10.37 -10.38
N GLU A 12 -21.52 9.54 -11.38
CA GLU A 12 -21.35 8.08 -11.26
C GLU A 12 -19.87 7.71 -11.24
N ASP A 13 -19.05 8.39 -12.06
CA ASP A 13 -17.60 8.23 -12.04
C ASP A 13 -16.99 8.60 -10.67
N ASP A 14 -17.44 9.71 -10.07
CA ASP A 14 -17.01 10.12 -8.74
C ASP A 14 -17.38 9.07 -7.67
N ALA A 15 -18.56 8.47 -7.77
CA ALA A 15 -19.00 7.40 -6.87
C ALA A 15 -18.14 6.13 -7.02
N MET A 16 -17.91 5.67 -8.25
CA MET A 16 -17.05 4.51 -8.53
C MET A 16 -15.60 4.74 -8.08
N LYS A 17 -15.08 5.96 -8.27
CA LYS A 17 -13.77 6.35 -7.78
C LYS A 17 -13.67 6.28 -6.25
N ALA A 18 -14.71 6.72 -5.55
CA ALA A 18 -14.76 6.66 -4.08
C ALA A 18 -14.76 5.21 -3.57
N GLU A 19 -15.53 4.31 -4.19
CA GLU A 19 -15.52 2.88 -3.87
C GLU A 19 -14.13 2.26 -4.09
N LEU A 20 -13.50 2.57 -5.22
CA LEU A 20 -12.17 2.07 -5.56
C LEU A 20 -11.09 2.64 -4.61
N GLN A 21 -11.18 3.91 -4.22
CA GLN A 21 -10.28 4.48 -3.22
C GLN A 21 -10.43 3.80 -1.86
N GLY A 22 -11.66 3.50 -1.42
CA GLY A 22 -11.90 2.79 -0.16
C GLY A 22 -11.28 1.39 -0.12
N THR A 23 -11.22 0.70 -1.27
CA THR A 23 -10.58 -0.63 -1.37
C THR A 23 -9.05 -0.54 -1.46
N LEU A 24 -8.52 0.45 -2.20
CA LEU A 24 -7.07 0.60 -2.36
C LEU A 24 -6.37 1.23 -1.16
N GLN A 25 -7.04 2.11 -0.42
CA GLN A 25 -6.51 2.79 0.77
C GLN A 25 -6.88 2.05 2.06
N GLY A 26 -7.04 0.72 2.03
CA GLY A 26 -7.31 -0.09 3.23
C GLY A 26 -6.37 0.23 4.39
N ASN A 27 -6.71 -0.23 5.61
CA ASN A 27 -6.19 0.19 6.93
C ASN A 27 -4.66 0.07 7.21
N GLY A 28 -3.79 0.07 6.20
CA GLY A 28 -2.34 0.05 6.30
C GLY A 28 -1.66 1.18 5.54
N PRO A 29 -0.33 1.29 5.64
CA PRO A 29 0.44 2.29 4.92
C PRO A 29 0.27 2.10 3.42
N THR A 30 0.15 3.21 2.70
CA THR A 30 0.12 3.15 1.24
C THR A 30 1.41 2.54 0.72
N ARG A 31 1.39 2.03 -0.52
CA ARG A 31 2.61 1.47 -1.14
C ARG A 31 3.81 2.43 -1.11
N ALA A 32 3.55 3.74 -1.16
CA ALA A 32 4.56 4.79 -1.09
C ALA A 32 5.02 5.12 0.34
N GLU A 33 4.35 4.62 1.38
CA GLU A 33 4.72 4.78 2.78
C GLU A 33 5.44 3.54 3.33
N GLN A 34 5.20 2.36 2.74
CA GLN A 34 5.82 1.09 3.16
C GLN A 34 7.35 1.11 3.20
N TRP A 35 8.03 1.97 2.43
CA TRP A 35 9.51 2.05 2.49
C TRP A 35 10.02 2.55 3.85
N ARG A 36 9.16 3.19 4.65
CA ARG A 36 9.50 3.64 6.00
C ARG A 36 9.31 2.54 7.03
N ASP A 37 8.53 1.51 6.70
CA ASP A 37 8.33 0.40 7.61
C ASP A 37 9.56 -0.50 7.58
N PRO A 38 10.10 -0.87 8.76
CA PRO A 38 11.16 -1.86 8.82
C PRO A 38 10.63 -3.18 8.29
N GLU A 39 11.39 -3.79 7.39
CA GLU A 39 11.11 -5.17 6.94
C GLU A 39 11.11 -6.10 8.16
N LEU A 40 10.19 -7.08 8.13
CA LEU A 40 10.19 -8.15 9.13
C LEU A 40 11.45 -9.00 8.97
N PRO A 41 11.98 -9.56 10.07
CA PRO A 41 13.10 -10.50 9.98
C PRO A 41 12.70 -11.66 9.07
N ALA A 42 13.56 -12.00 8.12
CA ALA A 42 13.30 -13.13 7.23
C ALA A 42 13.47 -14.45 8.01
N ASP A 43 12.68 -15.47 7.67
CA ASP A 43 12.72 -16.77 8.35
C ASP A 43 14.11 -17.45 8.26
N ASP A 44 14.89 -17.12 7.22
CA ASP A 44 16.22 -17.66 6.96
C ASP A 44 17.36 -16.76 7.45
N GLU A 45 17.07 -15.64 8.13
CA GLU A 45 18.11 -14.77 8.66
C GLU A 45 18.80 -15.41 9.86
N PRO A 46 20.16 -15.40 9.90
CA PRO A 46 20.88 -15.89 11.06
C PRO A 46 20.60 -14.99 12.26
N GLU A 47 20.46 -15.58 13.45
CA GLU A 47 20.27 -14.82 14.70
C GLU A 47 21.49 -13.93 14.94
N VAL A 48 21.34 -12.63 14.68
CA VAL A 48 22.42 -11.65 14.81
C VAL A 48 22.48 -11.21 16.27
N PRO A 49 23.61 -11.41 16.98
CA PRO A 49 23.74 -10.91 18.34
C PRO A 49 23.71 -9.37 18.34
N PRO A 50 23.20 -8.73 19.41
CA PRO A 50 23.11 -7.28 19.47
C PRO A 50 24.51 -6.67 19.36
N LEU A 51 24.65 -5.68 18.48
CA LEU A 51 25.86 -4.87 18.33
C LEU A 51 26.11 -4.10 19.64
N GLY A 52 26.92 -4.67 20.53
CA GLY A 52 27.32 -4.03 21.78
C GLY A 52 27.64 -4.94 22.99
N GLY A 53 27.70 -6.26 22.82
CA GLY A 53 27.96 -7.19 23.94
C GLY A 53 29.44 -7.55 24.11
N GLY A 54 30.29 -6.59 24.47
CA GLY A 54 31.66 -6.84 24.92
C GLY A 54 31.84 -6.49 26.39
N ALA A 55 31.94 -7.51 27.24
CA ALA A 55 32.61 -7.49 28.54
C ALA A 55 32.97 -8.93 28.94
#